data_AF-A0A4Q2DNS6-F1
#
_entry.id   AF-A0A4Q2DNS6-F1
#
_cell.length_a   1.000
_cell.length_b   1.000
_cell.length_c   1.000
_cell.angle_alpha   90.00
_cell.angle_beta   90.00
_cell.angle_gamma   90.00
#
_symmetry.space_group_name_H-M   'P 1'
#
loop_
_entity.id
_entity.type
_entity.pdbx_description
1 polymer ?
#
loop_
_entity_poly.entity_id
_entity_poly.type
_entity_poly.pdbx_seq_one_letter_code
_entity_poly.pdbx_strand_id
1 'polypeptide(L)'
;MALPAHITTKNLSGRFTMNKELTPAEPLDKILGLQGIGWLKRKAIAIGTITLTFKHYKDDGGVEHFDIDNHLTGGIPGSREERPVDGAERKRSDMHFGPQLFYTKRRTPGDKQGLSEFSSKGWTEDTLEDGLIETQIRADTKGAGWRELHTWGIQEINGERRFVRNIDFEGPKKEHIQIVMYFDYLGA
;
A
#
# COMPACT_ATOMS: atom_id res chain seq x y z
N MET A 1 -1.72 0.64 -17.60
CA MET A 1 -0.68 1.19 -18.49
C MET A 1 0.55 1.50 -17.65
N ALA A 2 1.70 1.61 -18.30
CA ALA A 2 2.93 2.10 -17.67
C ALA A 2 2.75 3.45 -17.01
N LEU A 3 3.50 3.64 -15.93
CA LEU A 3 3.53 4.87 -15.17
C LEU A 3 4.33 5.94 -15.95
N PRO A 4 3.73 7.09 -16.30
CA PRO A 4 4.43 8.16 -17.01
C PRO A 4 5.63 8.68 -16.21
N ALA A 5 6.69 9.14 -16.90
CA ALA A 5 7.92 9.62 -16.27
C ALA A 5 7.71 10.74 -15.24
N HIS A 6 6.70 11.59 -15.43
CA HIS A 6 6.39 12.71 -14.51
C HIS A 6 5.69 12.29 -13.21
N ILE A 7 5.24 11.03 -13.10
CA ILE A 7 4.70 10.49 -11.86
C ILE A 7 5.86 9.85 -11.10
N THR A 8 6.17 10.42 -9.93
CA THR A 8 7.25 10.00 -9.01
C THR A 8 6.70 9.88 -7.58
N THR A 9 7.48 9.45 -6.60
CA THR A 9 7.00 9.46 -5.20
C THR A 9 6.71 10.86 -4.66
N LYS A 10 7.24 11.93 -5.28
CA LYS A 10 6.88 13.34 -4.97
C LYS A 10 5.57 13.79 -5.58
N ASN A 11 5.01 13.04 -6.54
CA ASN A 11 3.70 13.30 -7.12
C ASN A 11 3.07 11.99 -7.58
N LEU A 12 2.21 11.42 -6.73
CA LEU A 12 1.48 10.17 -6.99
C LEU A 12 -0.01 10.42 -7.25
N SER A 13 -0.40 11.69 -7.48
CA SER A 13 -1.80 12.01 -7.77
C SER A 13 -2.24 11.32 -9.06
N GLY A 14 -3.41 10.69 -9.01
CA GLY A 14 -4.01 10.00 -10.15
C GLY A 14 -4.69 8.70 -9.77
N ARG A 15 -5.09 7.94 -10.78
CA ARG A 15 -5.86 6.71 -10.63
C ARG A 15 -5.03 5.50 -11.03
N PHE A 16 -5.14 4.46 -10.23
CA PHE A 16 -4.33 3.26 -10.33
C PHE A 16 -5.23 2.05 -10.18
N THR A 17 -5.02 0.99 -10.96
CA THR A 17 -5.69 -0.29 -10.74
C THR A 17 -4.69 -1.37 -10.46
N MET A 18 -4.98 -2.26 -9.51
CA MET A 18 -4.11 -3.39 -9.22
C MET A 18 -4.00 -4.29 -10.46
N ASN A 19 -2.77 -4.54 -10.89
CA ASN A 19 -2.48 -5.49 -11.94
C ASN A 19 -2.48 -6.91 -11.35
N LYS A 20 -3.51 -7.68 -11.67
CA LYS A 20 -3.72 -9.04 -11.13
C LYS A 20 -2.79 -10.09 -11.74
N GLU A 21 -2.24 -9.83 -12.92
CA GLU A 21 -1.31 -10.76 -13.57
C GLU A 21 0.08 -10.66 -12.94
N LEU A 22 0.49 -9.45 -12.55
CA LEU A 22 1.77 -9.19 -11.90
C LEU A 22 1.71 -9.37 -10.37
N THR A 23 0.53 -9.21 -9.75
CA THR A 23 0.36 -9.34 -8.29
C THR A 23 -0.01 -10.78 -7.92
N PRO A 24 0.81 -11.49 -7.12
CA PRO A 24 0.54 -12.88 -6.73
C PRO A 24 -0.76 -13.02 -5.92
N ALA A 25 -1.73 -13.76 -6.45
CA ALA A 25 -3.06 -13.88 -5.84
C ALA A 25 -3.08 -14.69 -4.52
N GLU A 26 -2.29 -15.77 -4.43
CA GLU A 26 -2.32 -16.67 -3.27
C GLU A 26 -1.80 -16.01 -1.97
N PRO A 27 -0.64 -15.31 -1.98
CA PRO A 27 -0.21 -14.55 -0.81
C PRO A 27 -1.20 -13.45 -0.40
N LEU A 28 -1.85 -12.79 -1.38
CA LEU A 28 -2.85 -11.76 -1.10
C LEU A 28 -4.08 -12.34 -0.39
N ASP A 29 -4.66 -13.45 -0.88
CA ASP A 29 -5.79 -14.12 -0.21
C ASP A 29 -5.43 -14.56 1.21
N LYS A 30 -4.21 -15.10 1.39
CA LYS A 30 -3.73 -15.53 2.70
C LYS A 30 -3.60 -14.36 3.69
N ILE A 31 -3.02 -13.23 3.27
CA ILE A 31 -2.93 -12.01 4.07
C ILE A 31 -4.33 -11.53 4.47
N LEU A 32 -5.25 -11.40 3.50
CA LEU A 32 -6.64 -10.97 3.78
C LEU A 32 -7.33 -11.92 4.76
N GLY A 33 -7.10 -13.23 4.65
CA GLY A 33 -7.62 -14.22 5.60
C GLY A 33 -7.07 -14.04 7.01
N LEU A 34 -5.76 -13.79 7.15
CA LEU A 34 -5.10 -13.52 8.42
C LEU A 34 -5.49 -12.16 9.03
N GLN A 35 -5.93 -11.22 8.20
CA GLN A 35 -6.53 -9.95 8.62
C GLN A 35 -8.00 -10.08 9.07
N GLY A 36 -8.59 -11.28 8.97
CA GLY A 36 -9.96 -11.54 9.40
C GLY A 36 -11.03 -11.33 8.32
N ILE A 37 -10.64 -11.07 7.06
CA ILE A 37 -11.60 -10.94 5.96
C ILE A 37 -12.20 -12.31 5.65
N GLY A 38 -13.53 -12.42 5.77
CA GLY A 38 -14.27 -13.66 5.51
C GLY A 38 -14.13 -14.17 4.06
N TRP A 39 -14.20 -15.49 3.89
CA TRP A 39 -13.92 -16.18 2.62
C TRP A 39 -14.75 -15.66 1.42
N LEU A 40 -16.03 -15.37 1.61
CA LEU A 40 -16.89 -14.82 0.54
C LEU A 40 -16.39 -13.46 0.05
N LYS A 41 -16.01 -12.55 0.97
CA LYS A 41 -15.43 -11.25 0.61
C LYS A 41 -14.12 -11.44 -0.13
N ARG A 42 -13.25 -12.35 0.31
CA ARG A 42 -11.96 -12.59 -0.37
C ARG A 42 -12.13 -13.14 -1.78
N LYS A 43 -13.08 -14.03 -2.01
CA LYS A 43 -13.46 -14.46 -3.37
C LYS A 43 -13.92 -13.31 -4.25
N ALA A 44 -14.77 -12.43 -3.70
CA ALA A 44 -15.20 -11.24 -4.40
C ALA A 44 -14.01 -10.29 -4.70
N ILE A 45 -13.04 -10.13 -3.80
CA ILE A 45 -11.79 -9.37 -4.05
C ILE A 45 -10.96 -10.02 -5.17
N ALA A 46 -10.80 -11.34 -5.14
CA ALA A 46 -10.02 -12.07 -6.14
C ALA A 46 -10.61 -11.90 -7.56
N ILE A 47 -11.94 -11.87 -7.68
CA ILE A 47 -12.64 -11.68 -8.96
C ILE A 47 -12.76 -10.19 -9.31
N GLY A 48 -12.95 -9.31 -8.33
CA GLY A 48 -13.19 -7.87 -8.49
C GLY A 48 -11.94 -7.05 -8.73
N THR A 49 -12.11 -5.84 -9.26
CA THR A 49 -11.02 -4.90 -9.55
C THR A 49 -10.81 -3.99 -8.36
N ILE A 50 -9.56 -3.76 -7.97
CA ILE A 50 -9.17 -2.78 -6.96
C ILE A 50 -8.62 -1.56 -7.70
N THR A 51 -9.28 -0.41 -7.55
CA THR A 51 -8.84 0.88 -8.07
C THR A 51 -8.57 1.83 -6.93
N LEU A 52 -7.40 2.48 -6.95
CA LEU A 52 -6.99 3.52 -6.02
C LEU A 52 -7.04 4.87 -6.73
N THR A 53 -7.72 5.84 -6.14
CA THR A 53 -7.64 7.24 -6.55
C THR A 53 -6.79 7.97 -5.51
N PHE A 54 -5.60 8.39 -5.90
CA PHE A 54 -4.69 9.14 -5.05
C PHE A 54 -4.85 10.63 -5.27
N LYS A 55 -4.91 11.36 -4.16
CA LYS A 55 -4.65 12.80 -4.09
C LYS A 55 -3.42 13.00 -3.22
N HIS A 56 -2.33 13.45 -3.83
CA HIS A 56 -1.07 13.77 -3.16
C HIS A 56 -0.90 15.30 -3.13
N TYR A 57 -0.83 15.88 -1.95
CA TYR A 57 -0.73 17.32 -1.75
C TYR A 57 0.05 17.66 -0.47
N LYS A 58 0.35 18.94 -0.29
CA LYS A 58 0.76 19.49 1.01
C LYS A 58 -0.36 20.35 1.56
N ASP A 59 -0.59 20.28 2.87
CA ASP A 59 -1.53 21.17 3.54
C ASP A 59 -0.92 22.56 3.78
N ASP A 60 -1.71 23.46 4.37
CA ASP A 60 -1.28 24.83 4.69
C ASP A 60 -0.10 24.88 5.67
N GLY A 61 0.10 23.81 6.46
CA GLY A 61 1.24 23.63 7.36
C GLY A 61 2.48 23.05 6.68
N GLY A 62 2.40 22.71 5.39
CA GLY A 62 3.47 22.08 4.62
C GLY A 62 3.62 20.58 4.85
N VAL A 63 2.72 19.95 5.61
CA VAL A 63 2.72 18.49 5.81
C VAL A 63 2.24 17.83 4.53
N GLU A 64 2.97 16.81 4.08
CA GLU A 64 2.61 16.00 2.92
C GLU A 64 1.45 15.05 3.28
N HIS A 65 0.49 14.88 2.39
CA HIS A 65 -0.69 14.03 2.58
C HIS A 65 -0.96 13.16 1.36
N PHE A 66 -1.43 11.94 1.65
CA PHE A 66 -2.11 11.07 0.69
C PHE A 66 -3.55 10.85 1.12
N ASP A 67 -4.51 11.32 0.32
CA ASP A 67 -5.89 10.83 0.39
C ASP A 67 -6.06 9.74 -0.66
N ILE A 68 -6.56 8.57 -0.25
CA ILE A 68 -6.68 7.40 -1.12
C ILE A 68 -8.12 6.88 -1.04
N ASP A 69 -8.86 7.05 -2.13
CA ASP A 69 -10.16 6.41 -2.30
C ASP A 69 -9.96 5.02 -2.94
N ASN A 70 -10.33 3.98 -2.21
CA ASN A 70 -10.27 2.59 -2.62
C ASN A 70 -11.63 2.18 -3.17
N HIS A 71 -11.69 1.91 -4.46
CA HIS A 71 -12.88 1.38 -5.13
C HIS A 71 -12.69 -0.10 -5.42
N LEU A 72 -13.63 -0.92 -4.96
CA LEU A 72 -13.66 -2.36 -5.20
C LEU A 72 -14.94 -2.71 -5.96
N THR A 73 -14.83 -3.56 -6.98
CA THR A 73 -16.02 -4.10 -7.66
C THR A 73 -16.54 -5.37 -6.95
N GLY A 74 -17.66 -5.93 -7.42
CA GLY A 74 -18.22 -7.15 -6.84
C GLY A 74 -19.03 -6.95 -5.56
N GLY A 75 -19.61 -5.76 -5.37
CA GLY A 75 -20.50 -5.46 -4.24
C GLY A 75 -19.75 -5.22 -2.91
N ILE A 76 -18.43 -5.08 -2.94
CA ILE A 76 -17.63 -4.72 -1.77
C ILE A 76 -17.61 -3.19 -1.64
N PRO A 77 -18.06 -2.63 -0.52
CA PRO A 77 -17.97 -1.19 -0.30
C PRO A 77 -16.52 -0.71 -0.38
N GLY A 78 -16.30 0.44 -1.00
CA GLY A 78 -15.01 1.11 -0.98
C GLY A 78 -14.63 1.61 0.41
N SER A 79 -13.42 2.16 0.52
CA SER A 79 -12.92 2.82 1.73
C SER A 79 -12.11 4.05 1.36
N ARG A 80 -12.01 5.02 2.27
CA ARG A 80 -11.15 6.19 2.14
C ARG A 80 -10.07 6.13 3.20
N GLU A 81 -8.83 6.41 2.80
CA GLU A 81 -7.69 6.53 3.70
C GLU A 81 -7.13 7.94 3.62
N GLU A 82 -6.91 8.57 4.77
CA GLU A 82 -6.25 9.86 4.89
C GLU A 82 -4.94 9.65 5.64
N ARG A 83 -3.83 9.98 4.98
CA ARG A 83 -2.48 9.64 5.45
C ARG A 83 -1.57 10.85 5.43
N PRO A 84 -1.47 11.56 6.56
CA PRO A 84 -0.41 12.53 6.78
C PRO A 84 0.94 11.81 6.81
N VAL A 85 1.93 12.35 6.11
CA VAL A 85 3.27 11.79 5.94
C VAL A 85 4.23 12.43 6.96
N ASP A 86 3.89 12.31 8.23
CA ASP A 86 4.63 12.91 9.35
C ASP A 86 5.21 11.87 10.33
N GLY A 87 4.95 10.59 10.08
CA GLY A 87 5.39 9.48 10.93
C GLY A 87 4.65 9.36 12.26
N ALA A 88 3.62 10.18 12.52
CA ALA A 88 2.84 10.08 13.75
C ALA A 88 1.85 8.91 13.67
N GLU A 89 1.84 8.07 14.71
CA GLU A 89 0.87 6.98 14.83
C GLU A 89 -0.54 7.52 15.11
N ARG A 90 -1.52 6.99 14.39
CA ARG A 90 -2.92 7.37 14.46
C ARG A 90 -3.80 6.13 14.55
N LYS A 91 -4.97 6.31 15.14
CA LYS A 91 -6.04 5.30 15.14
C LYS A 91 -6.95 5.52 13.93
N ARG A 92 -7.37 4.43 13.30
CA ARG A 92 -8.49 4.41 12.34
C ARG A 92 -9.32 3.16 12.59
N SER A 93 -10.54 3.15 12.09
CA SER A 93 -11.32 1.94 12.00
C SER A 93 -12.13 1.98 10.72
N ASP A 94 -12.14 0.89 9.97
CA ASP A 94 -12.99 0.74 8.80
C ASP A 94 -13.82 -0.55 8.86
N MET A 95 -14.78 -0.68 7.95
CA MET A 95 -15.73 -1.79 7.94
C MET A 95 -15.13 -3.13 7.49
N HIS A 96 -13.91 -3.13 6.93
CA HIS A 96 -13.26 -4.33 6.42
C HIS A 96 -12.29 -4.87 7.45
N PHE A 97 -11.46 -4.01 8.03
CA PHE A 97 -10.34 -4.39 8.90
C PHE A 97 -10.55 -4.06 10.38
N GLY A 98 -11.62 -3.34 10.73
CA GLY A 98 -11.89 -2.94 12.11
C GLY A 98 -10.88 -1.93 12.64
N PRO A 99 -10.68 -1.84 13.97
CA PRO A 99 -9.74 -0.91 14.60
C PRO A 99 -8.28 -1.20 14.26
N GLN A 100 -7.55 -0.16 13.87
CA GLN A 100 -6.17 -0.21 13.42
C GLN A 100 -5.37 0.97 13.96
N LEU A 101 -4.08 0.75 14.15
CA LEU A 101 -3.07 1.80 14.31
C LEU A 101 -2.26 1.89 13.02
N PHE A 102 -1.95 3.10 12.58
CA PHE A 102 -1.13 3.31 11.40
C PHE A 102 -0.26 4.56 11.52
N TYR A 103 0.85 4.55 10.79
CA TYR A 103 1.60 5.77 10.45
C TYR A 103 2.02 5.70 8.98
N THR A 104 2.30 6.86 8.42
CA THR A 104 2.93 7.00 7.11
C THR A 104 4.06 8.01 7.24
N LYS A 105 5.24 7.69 6.68
CA LYS A 105 6.39 8.61 6.65
C LYS A 105 7.13 8.47 5.33
N ARG A 106 7.80 9.55 4.93
CA ARG A 106 8.79 9.51 3.87
C ARG A 106 10.13 9.06 4.45
N ARG A 107 10.79 8.13 3.78
CA ARG A 107 12.15 7.73 4.13
C ARG A 107 13.16 8.70 3.54
N THR A 108 14.23 8.94 4.27
CA THR A 108 15.40 9.63 3.73
C THR A 108 16.02 8.76 2.63
N PRO A 109 16.42 9.34 1.48
CA PRO A 109 17.18 8.64 0.46
C PRO A 109 18.34 7.82 1.04
N GLY A 110 18.42 6.54 0.67
CA GLY A 110 19.46 5.62 1.15
C GLY A 110 19.27 5.07 2.58
N ASP A 111 18.33 5.57 3.37
CA ASP A 111 18.04 5.01 4.70
C ASP A 111 17.25 3.69 4.58
N LYS A 112 17.92 2.61 5.00
CA LYS A 112 17.35 1.25 5.04
C LYS A 112 17.15 0.74 6.46
N GLN A 113 17.40 1.56 7.47
CA GLN A 113 17.37 1.11 8.87
C GLN A 113 15.98 0.60 9.23
N GLY A 114 15.90 -0.67 9.64
CA GLY A 114 14.66 -1.33 10.05
C GLY A 114 13.78 -1.82 8.89
N LEU A 115 14.20 -1.65 7.63
CA LEU A 115 13.58 -2.31 6.48
C LEU A 115 14.19 -3.70 6.28
N SER A 116 13.36 -4.67 5.91
CA SER A 116 13.85 -5.95 5.39
C SER A 116 14.55 -5.75 4.04
N GLU A 117 15.33 -6.76 3.63
CA GLU A 117 15.93 -6.79 2.29
C GLU A 117 14.85 -6.65 1.20
N PHE A 118 13.73 -7.33 1.39
CA PHE A 118 12.55 -7.24 0.53
C PHE A 118 11.97 -5.82 0.45
N SER A 119 11.85 -5.12 1.57
CA SER A 119 11.24 -3.79 1.62
C SER A 119 12.15 -2.68 1.05
N SER A 120 13.44 -2.95 0.86
CA SER A 120 14.46 -1.95 0.51
C SER A 120 15.09 -2.11 -0.88
N LYS A 121 14.55 -3.01 -1.72
CA LYS A 121 15.09 -3.35 -3.05
C LYS A 121 14.05 -3.23 -4.15
N GLY A 122 14.54 -3.19 -5.41
CA GLY A 122 13.72 -3.15 -6.62
C GLY A 122 13.30 -1.75 -7.07
N TRP A 123 13.66 -0.72 -6.30
CA TRP A 123 13.28 0.67 -6.56
C TRP A 123 14.10 1.29 -7.69
N THR A 124 13.41 2.09 -8.49
CA THR A 124 13.98 3.01 -9.50
C THR A 124 14.83 4.10 -8.86
N GLU A 125 15.75 4.69 -9.63
CA GLU A 125 16.66 5.74 -9.15
C GLU A 125 15.90 6.96 -8.60
N ASP A 126 14.89 7.44 -9.33
CA ASP A 126 14.02 8.54 -8.88
C ASP A 126 13.30 8.22 -7.56
N THR A 127 12.86 6.97 -7.35
CA THR A 127 12.31 6.53 -6.06
C THR A 127 13.34 6.58 -4.93
N LEU A 128 14.59 6.20 -5.20
CA LEU A 128 15.67 6.22 -4.21
C LEU A 128 16.09 7.65 -3.88
N GLU A 129 16.14 8.54 -4.87
CA GLU A 129 16.48 9.97 -4.73
C GLU A 129 15.36 10.78 -4.06
N ASP A 130 14.10 10.53 -4.42
CA ASP A 130 12.94 11.22 -3.84
C ASP A 130 12.54 10.66 -2.46
N GLY A 131 13.01 9.46 -2.14
CA GLY A 131 12.63 8.71 -0.95
C GLY A 131 11.35 7.91 -1.16
N LEU A 132 11.37 6.67 -0.65
CA LEU A 132 10.20 5.79 -0.62
C LEU A 132 9.23 6.20 0.50
N ILE A 133 7.97 5.82 0.35
CA ILE A 133 6.96 6.02 1.40
C ILE A 133 6.88 4.74 2.23
N GLU A 134 7.11 4.86 3.53
CA GLU A 134 6.87 3.78 4.47
C GLU A 134 5.52 3.98 5.14
N THR A 135 4.71 2.92 5.16
CA THR A 135 3.47 2.88 5.92
C THR A 135 3.47 1.63 6.78
N GLN A 136 3.19 1.76 8.06
CA GLN A 136 2.89 0.60 8.90
C GLN A 136 1.44 0.63 9.30
N ILE A 137 0.79 -0.53 9.28
CA ILE A 137 -0.57 -0.72 9.78
C ILE A 137 -0.56 -1.95 10.69
N ARG A 138 -1.23 -1.87 11.82
CA ARG A 138 -1.39 -2.99 12.75
C ARG A 138 -2.79 -3.01 13.34
N ALA A 139 -3.29 -4.20 13.65
CA ALA A 139 -4.57 -4.35 14.33
C ALA A 139 -4.50 -3.74 15.75
N ASP A 140 -5.48 -2.90 16.11
CA ASP A 140 -5.64 -2.35 17.46
C ASP A 140 -6.51 -3.31 18.30
N THR A 141 -5.89 -4.41 18.75
CA THR A 141 -6.58 -5.47 19.50
C THR A 141 -5.84 -5.80 20.79
N LYS A 142 -6.55 -6.33 21.79
CA LYS A 142 -5.99 -6.70 23.11
C LYS A 142 -5.12 -7.98 23.08
N GLY A 143 -5.06 -8.68 21.94
CA GLY A 143 -4.37 -9.97 21.79
C GLY A 143 -3.35 -9.95 20.66
N ALA A 144 -2.95 -11.13 20.17
CA ALA A 144 -2.10 -11.23 19.00
C ALA A 144 -2.86 -10.74 17.76
N GLY A 145 -2.41 -9.61 17.20
CA GLY A 145 -2.93 -9.03 15.98
C GLY A 145 -2.00 -9.29 14.80
N TRP A 146 -2.40 -8.78 13.64
CA TRP A 146 -1.55 -8.72 12.46
C TRP A 146 -0.87 -7.35 12.36
N ARG A 147 0.26 -7.30 11.65
CA ARG A 147 0.99 -6.08 11.29
C ARG A 147 1.47 -6.19 9.85
N GLU A 148 1.42 -5.09 9.13
CA GLU A 148 2.03 -4.95 7.80
C GLU A 148 2.92 -3.72 7.75
N LEU A 149 4.09 -3.87 7.13
CA LEU A 149 4.95 -2.79 6.73
C LEU A 149 4.91 -2.70 5.20
N HIS A 150 4.46 -1.57 4.69
CA HIS A 150 4.45 -1.28 3.27
C HIS A 150 5.58 -0.32 2.95
N THR A 151 6.31 -0.59 1.89
CA THR A 151 7.15 0.41 1.22
C THR A 151 6.59 0.67 -0.18
N TRP A 152 6.33 1.94 -0.47
CA TRP A 152 5.74 2.38 -1.73
C TRP A 152 6.78 3.12 -2.56
N GLY A 153 6.72 2.90 -3.86
CA GLY A 153 7.63 3.52 -4.79
C GLY A 153 7.35 3.08 -6.21
N ILE A 154 8.36 3.24 -7.06
CA ILE A 154 8.27 2.86 -8.46
C ILE A 154 9.31 1.78 -8.71
N GLN A 155 8.89 0.70 -9.35
CA GLN A 155 9.76 -0.36 -9.82
C GLN A 155 9.60 -0.51 -11.34
N GLU A 156 10.65 -1.00 -11.98
CA GLU A 156 10.59 -1.45 -13.37
C GLU A 156 10.35 -2.95 -13.41
N ILE A 157 9.33 -3.35 -14.17
CA ILE A 157 9.02 -4.74 -14.44
C ILE A 157 8.70 -4.89 -15.92
N ASN A 158 9.37 -5.83 -16.58
CA ASN A 158 9.27 -6.03 -18.04
C ASN A 158 9.55 -4.75 -18.86
N GLY A 159 10.47 -3.90 -18.38
CA GLY A 159 10.81 -2.62 -19.03
C GLY A 159 9.78 -1.51 -18.84
N GLU A 160 8.74 -1.72 -18.03
CA GLU A 160 7.73 -0.71 -17.75
C GLU A 160 7.75 -0.26 -16.29
N ARG A 161 7.65 1.06 -16.07
CA ARG A 161 7.49 1.63 -14.72
C ARG A 161 6.10 1.31 -14.17
N ARG A 162 6.04 0.90 -12.91
CA ARG A 162 4.80 0.61 -12.17
C ARG A 162 4.86 1.27 -10.80
N PHE A 163 3.72 1.80 -10.33
CA PHE A 163 3.55 2.10 -8.92
C PHE A 163 3.45 0.77 -8.17
N VAL A 164 4.20 0.64 -7.09
CA VAL A 164 4.36 -0.63 -6.37
C VAL A 164 4.22 -0.41 -4.87
N ARG A 165 3.61 -1.40 -4.20
CA ARG A 165 3.68 -1.58 -2.76
C ARG A 165 4.35 -2.92 -2.46
N ASN A 166 5.54 -2.89 -1.86
CA ASN A 166 6.11 -4.06 -1.21
C ASN A 166 5.48 -4.18 0.17
N ILE A 167 4.83 -5.30 0.48
CA ILE A 167 4.16 -5.56 1.76
C ILE A 167 4.90 -6.68 2.48
N ASP A 168 5.43 -6.36 3.64
CA ASP A 168 6.03 -7.29 4.60
C ASP A 168 5.04 -7.50 5.75
N PHE A 169 4.39 -8.66 5.78
CA PHE A 169 3.25 -8.96 6.65
C PHE A 169 3.61 -9.98 7.73
N GLU A 170 3.16 -9.71 8.96
CA GLU A 170 3.21 -10.61 10.10
C GLU A 170 1.80 -10.88 10.63
N GLY A 171 1.41 -12.16 10.65
CA GLY A 171 0.08 -12.61 11.07
C GLY A 171 -0.06 -12.83 12.58
N PRO A 172 -1.30 -13.10 13.05
CA PRO A 172 -1.59 -13.31 14.48
C PRO A 172 -0.81 -14.46 15.13
N LYS A 173 -0.37 -15.45 14.35
CA LYS A 173 0.44 -16.58 14.83
C LYS A 173 1.89 -16.51 14.32
N LYS A 174 2.38 -15.31 14.05
CA LYS A 174 3.74 -15.06 13.53
C LYS A 174 3.97 -15.63 12.13
N GLU A 175 2.90 -15.82 11.34
CA GLU A 175 3.04 -16.10 9.92
C GLU A 175 3.74 -14.93 9.25
N HIS A 176 4.78 -15.20 8.46
CA HIS A 176 5.49 -14.17 7.71
C HIS A 176 5.20 -14.34 6.21
N ILE A 177 4.71 -13.28 5.58
CA ILE A 177 4.34 -13.28 4.16
C ILE A 177 4.85 -11.98 3.52
N GLN A 178 5.52 -12.10 2.39
CA GLN A 178 5.96 -10.97 1.58
C GLN A 178 5.24 -11.00 0.23
N ILE A 179 4.71 -9.85 -0.20
CA ILE A 179 4.05 -9.70 -1.50
C ILE A 179 4.38 -8.35 -2.12
N VAL A 180 4.62 -8.35 -3.43
CA VAL A 180 4.69 -7.12 -4.23
C VAL A 180 3.34 -6.93 -4.92
N MET A 181 2.70 -5.79 -4.66
CA MET A 181 1.50 -5.35 -5.38
C MET A 181 1.87 -4.36 -6.47
N TYR A 182 1.50 -4.66 -7.70
CA TYR A 182 1.75 -3.81 -8.86
C TYR A 182 0.48 -3.09 -9.29
N PHE A 183 0.62 -1.83 -9.67
CA PHE A 183 -0.51 -1.01 -10.09
C PHE A 183 -0.28 -0.38 -11.46
N ASP A 184 -1.27 -0.56 -12.33
CA ASP A 184 -1.40 0.09 -13.63
C ASP A 184 -1.92 1.51 -13.46
N TYR A 185 -1.31 2.46 -14.17
CA TYR A 185 -1.82 3.83 -14.23
C TYR A 185 -3.04 3.93 -15.16
N LEU A 186 -4.05 4.67 -14.73
CA LEU A 186 -5.31 4.92 -15.45
C LEU A 186 -5.50 6.39 -15.87
N GLY A 187 -4.62 7.31 -15.46
CA GLY A 187 -4.77 8.75 -15.67
C GLY A 187 -5.08 9.52 -14.39
N ALA A 188 -5.01 10.85 -14.48
CA ALA A 188 -5.45 11.77 -13.43
C ALA A 188 -6.94 12.09 -13.59
#